data_AF-A0A2E9ZLI8-F1
#
_entry.id   AF-A0A2E9ZLI8-F1
#
_cell.length_a   1.000
_cell.length_b   1.000
_cell.length_c   1.000
_cell.angle_alpha   90.00
_cell.angle_beta   90.00
_cell.angle_gamma   90.00
#
_symmetry.space_group_name_H-M   'P 1'
#
loop_
_entity.id
_entity.type
_entity.pdbx_description
1 polymer ?
#
loop_
_entity_poly.entity_id
_entity_poly.type
_entity_poly.pdbx_seq_one_letter_code
_entity_poly.pdbx_strand_id
1 'polypeptide(L)'
;MISLLSVALFFLVSCNSAAMNFNVMTDEEILAYNQTVGQWEQVYCEERASVRSRVPGRRCRTLLQMHQQDVGNVDAINAVSSGKPLITIQ
;
A
#
# COMPACT_ATOMS: atom_id res chain seq x y z
N MET A 1 19.13 -34.74 -25.38
CA MET A 1 19.57 -33.43 -25.88
C MET A 1 18.60 -32.38 -25.37
N ILE A 2 18.93 -31.70 -24.26
CA ILE A 2 18.09 -30.63 -23.70
C ILE A 2 18.26 -29.42 -24.63
N SER A 3 17.20 -29.10 -25.37
CA SER A 3 17.22 -28.02 -26.36
C SER A 3 17.46 -26.69 -25.65
N LEU A 4 18.50 -25.94 -26.02
CA LEU A 4 18.87 -24.66 -25.40
C LEU A 4 17.71 -23.64 -25.37
N LEU A 5 16.76 -23.78 -26.29
CA LEU A 5 15.50 -23.04 -26.35
C LEU A 5 14.62 -23.21 -25.10
N SER A 6 14.63 -24.40 -24.49
CA SER A 6 13.80 -24.71 -23.31
C SER A 6 14.30 -24.07 -22.02
N VAL A 7 15.60 -23.75 -21.93
CA VAL A 7 16.21 -23.12 -20.74
C VAL A 7 15.94 -21.61 -20.73
N ALA A 8 15.84 -20.97 -21.89
CA ALA A 8 15.58 -19.54 -22.01
C ALA A 8 14.16 -19.12 -21.55
N LEU A 9 13.18 -20.03 -21.68
CA LEU A 9 11.78 -19.78 -21.30
C LEU A 9 11.55 -19.76 -19.77
N PHE A 10 12.46 -20.34 -18.97
CA PHE A 10 12.32 -20.35 -17.50
C PHE A 10 12.79 -19.04 -16.83
N PHE A 11 13.52 -18.17 -17.52
CA PHE A 11 14.02 -16.92 -16.95
C PHE A 11 13.02 -15.76 -16.95
N LEU A 12 11.86 -15.91 -17.58
CA LEU A 12 10.86 -14.84 -17.67
C LEU A 12 9.79 -14.89 -16.55
N VAL A 13 9.84 -15.88 -15.65
CA VAL A 13 8.85 -16.07 -14.56
C VAL A 13 9.48 -15.82 -13.19
N SER A 14 10.17 -14.69 -13.03
CA SER A 14 10.42 -14.14 -11.69
C SER A 14 9.80 -12.75 -11.61
N CYS A 15 8.46 -12.69 -11.72
CA CYS A 15 7.71 -11.51 -11.32
C CYS A 15 7.81 -11.44 -9.79
N ASN A 16 8.81 -10.69 -9.32
CA ASN A 16 9.02 -10.44 -7.90
C ASN A 16 7.77 -9.73 -7.38
N SER A 17 6.91 -10.43 -6.63
CA SER A 17 5.69 -9.87 -6.02
C SER A 17 6.03 -8.96 -4.82
N ALA A 18 7.14 -8.24 -4.90
CA ALA A 18 7.48 -7.23 -3.92
C ALA A 18 6.39 -6.16 -3.95
N ALA A 19 5.77 -5.92 -2.81
CA ALA A 19 4.79 -4.86 -2.68
C ALA A 19 5.41 -3.53 -3.15
N MET A 20 4.78 -2.92 -4.16
CA MET A 20 5.26 -1.69 -4.76
C MET A 20 5.33 -0.59 -3.71
N ASN A 21 6.48 0.06 -3.56
CA ASN A 21 6.64 1.17 -2.63
C ASN A 21 6.31 2.49 -3.32
N PHE A 22 5.06 2.93 -3.22
CA PHE A 22 4.61 4.19 -3.83
C PHE A 22 5.27 5.44 -3.23
N ASN A 23 5.88 5.36 -2.04
CA ASN A 23 6.50 6.52 -1.39
C ASN A 23 7.81 6.96 -2.06
N VAL A 24 8.40 6.12 -2.92
CA VAL A 24 9.60 6.47 -3.69
C VAL A 24 9.28 6.90 -5.12
N MET A 25 8.00 6.89 -5.51
CA MET A 25 7.56 7.31 -6.83
C MET A 25 7.32 8.82 -6.88
N THR A 26 7.69 9.42 -8.00
CA THR A 26 7.34 10.82 -8.31
C THR A 26 5.84 10.97 -8.56
N ASP A 27 5.36 12.20 -8.60
CA ASP A 27 3.93 12.45 -8.84
C ASP A 27 3.53 12.07 -10.27
N GLU A 28 4.43 12.20 -11.22
CA GLU A 28 4.24 11.79 -12.62
C GLU A 28 4.16 10.27 -12.75
N GLU A 29 5.01 9.54 -12.03
CA GLU A 29 4.97 8.07 -11.99
C GLU A 29 3.67 7.57 -11.36
N ILE A 30 3.20 8.21 -10.28
CA ILE A 30 1.91 7.90 -9.64
C ILE A 30 0.75 8.21 -10.59
N LEU A 31 0.79 9.34 -11.29
CA LEU A 31 -0.24 9.71 -12.26
C LEU A 31 -0.31 8.70 -13.40
N ALA A 32 0.84 8.32 -13.96
CA ALA A 32 0.92 7.31 -15.01
C ALA A 32 0.41 5.95 -14.51
N TYR A 33 0.80 5.54 -13.30
CA TYR A 33 0.30 4.31 -12.69
C TYR A 33 -1.23 4.31 -12.54
N ASN A 34 -1.81 5.39 -12.02
CA ASN A 34 -3.25 5.51 -11.78
C ASN A 34 -4.10 5.44 -13.06
N GLN A 35 -3.52 5.78 -14.21
CA GLN A 35 -4.19 5.64 -15.51
C GLN A 35 -4.28 4.18 -15.98
N THR A 36 -3.44 3.30 -15.44
CA THR A 36 -3.37 1.88 -15.84
C THR A 36 -4.18 0.94 -14.96
N VAL A 37 -4.67 1.42 -13.82
CA VAL A 37 -5.32 0.59 -12.79
C VAL A 37 -6.77 0.99 -12.55
N GLY A 38 -7.52 0.08 -11.92
CA GLY A 38 -8.89 0.34 -11.48
C GLY A 38 -8.95 1.36 -10.35
N GLN A 39 -10.16 1.85 -10.06
CA GLN A 39 -10.39 2.90 -9.06
C GLN A 39 -9.81 2.53 -7.69
N TRP A 40 -10.03 1.32 -7.20
CA TRP A 40 -9.61 0.91 -5.85
C TRP A 40 -8.09 0.78 -5.70
N GLU A 41 -7.41 0.55 -6.81
CA GLU A 41 -5.97 0.40 -6.91
C GLU A 41 -5.26 1.74 -7.13
N GLN A 42 -5.99 2.81 -7.45
CA GLN A 42 -5.40 4.15 -7.57
C GLN A 42 -4.74 4.57 -6.26
N VAL A 43 -3.58 5.20 -6.40
CA VAL A 43 -2.73 5.66 -5.32
C VAL A 43 -2.92 7.13 -5.09
N TYR A 44 -3.06 7.51 -3.83
CA TYR A 44 -3.09 8.90 -3.39
C TYR A 44 -2.02 9.13 -2.32
N CYS A 45 -1.31 10.25 -2.46
CA CYS A 45 -0.21 10.66 -1.60
C CYS A 45 -0.61 11.88 -0.79
N GLU A 46 -0.44 11.79 0.53
CA GLU A 46 -0.68 12.90 1.44
C GLU A 46 0.64 13.29 2.15
N GLU A 47 0.86 14.58 2.32
CA GLU A 47 1.90 15.08 3.22
C GLU A 47 1.36 15.06 4.65
N ARG A 48 1.93 14.20 5.50
CA ARG A 48 1.63 14.24 6.94
C ARG A 48 2.63 15.12 7.65
N ALA A 49 2.12 16.22 8.20
CA ALA A 49 2.77 16.91 9.29
C ALA A 49 2.86 15.94 10.48
N SER A 50 4.08 15.55 10.84
CA SER A 50 4.26 14.67 11.99
C SER A 50 4.35 15.53 13.26
N VAL A 51 3.58 15.18 14.29
CA VAL A 51 3.59 15.90 15.57
C VAL A 51 4.92 15.68 16.33
N ARG A 52 5.66 14.60 16.00
CA ARG A 52 6.88 14.16 16.71
C ARG A 52 8.19 14.52 16.00
N SER A 53 8.15 14.75 14.69
CA SER A 53 9.28 15.04 13.82
C SER A 53 8.96 16.26 12.95
N ARG A 54 9.90 17.21 12.86
CA ARG A 54 9.79 18.39 11.99
C ARG A 54 9.92 18.07 10.49
N VAL A 55 10.25 16.83 10.14
CA VAL A 55 10.32 16.40 8.74
C VAL A 55 8.91 15.93 8.34
N PRO A 56 8.24 16.62 7.40
CA PRO A 56 6.99 16.14 6.84
C PRO A 56 7.26 14.82 6.11
N GLY A 57 6.44 13.81 6.40
CA GLY A 57 6.54 12.50 5.76
C GLY A 57 5.47 12.37 4.69
N ARG A 58 5.87 12.15 3.44
CA ARG A 58 4.96 11.74 2.36
C ARG A 58 4.48 10.32 2.63
N ARG A 59 3.17 10.10 2.54
CA ARG A 59 2.54 8.79 2.67
C ARG A 59 1.64 8.53 1.47
N CYS A 60 2.04 7.57 0.64
CA CYS A 60 1.29 7.11 -0.52
C CYS A 60 0.66 5.75 -0.24
N ARG A 61 -0.63 5.61 -0.56
CA ARG A 61 -1.43 4.39 -0.34
C ARG A 61 -2.55 4.30 -1.37
N THR A 62 -3.04 3.09 -1.64
CA THR A 62 -4.18 2.91 -2.55
C THR A 62 -5.50 3.32 -1.90
N LEU A 63 -6.53 3.61 -2.70
CA LEU A 63 -7.87 3.90 -2.19
C LEU A 63 -8.44 2.72 -1.38
N LEU A 64 -8.16 1.48 -1.78
CA LEU A 64 -8.53 0.29 -1.01
C LEU A 64 -7.89 0.30 0.39
N GLN A 65 -6.60 0.60 0.48
CA GLN A 65 -5.88 0.67 1.76
C GLN A 65 -6.41 1.79 2.65
N MET A 66 -6.76 2.94 2.07
CA MET A 66 -7.39 4.04 2.79
C MET A 66 -8.73 3.62 3.37
N HIS A 67 -9.58 3.00 2.55
CA HIS A 67 -10.88 2.52 2.98
C HIS A 67 -10.79 1.48 4.10
N GLN A 68 -9.89 0.50 3.97
CA GLN A 68 -9.66 -0.51 5.01
C GLN A 68 -9.20 0.11 6.33
N GLN A 69 -8.35 1.15 6.27
CA GLN A 69 -7.92 1.87 7.46
C GLN A 69 -9.08 2.64 8.11
N ASP A 70 -9.94 3.27 7.31
CA ASP A 70 -11.08 4.02 7.82
C ASP A 70 -12.11 3.09 8.50
N VAL A 71 -12.41 1.94 7.89
CA VAL A 71 -13.27 0.91 8.49
C VAL A 71 -12.67 0.40 9.80
N GLY A 72 -11.37 0.06 9.81
CA GLY A 72 -10.70 -0.39 11.02
C GLY A 72 -10.68 0.66 12.14
N ASN A 73 -10.54 1.94 11.80
CA ASN A 73 -10.63 3.04 12.76
C ASN A 73 -12.03 3.17 13.36
N VAL A 74 -13.08 3.04 12.54
CA VAL A 74 -14.47 3.08 13.00
C VAL A 74 -14.76 1.91 13.95
N ASP A 75 -14.30 0.71 13.62
CA ASP A 75 -14.44 -0.45 14.50
C ASP A 75 -13.74 -0.26 15.85
N ALA A 76 -12.54 0.33 15.84
CA ALA A 76 -11.83 0.67 17.07
C ALA A 76 -12.61 1.67 17.94
N ILE A 77 -13.18 2.71 17.33
CA ILE A 77 -14.03 3.69 18.03
C ILE A 77 -15.27 3.00 18.61
N ASN A 78 -15.92 2.13 17.85
CA ASN A 78 -17.11 1.40 18.29
C ASN A 78 -16.79 0.46 19.47
N ALA A 79 -15.62 -0.19 19.47
CA ALA A 79 -15.18 -1.02 20.58
C ALA A 79 -14.94 -0.20 21.87
N VAL A 80 -14.31 0.97 21.75
CA VAL A 80 -14.14 1.92 22.87
C VAL A 80 -15.49 2.41 23.39
N SER A 81 -16.40 2.80 22.50
CA SER A 81 -17.75 3.25 22.88
C SER A 81 -18.59 2.16 23.52
N SER A 82 -18.36 0.89 23.17
CA SER A 82 -19.10 -0.26 23.72
C SER A 82 -18.51 -0.79 25.03
N GLY A 83 -17.50 -0.12 25.61
CA GLY A 83 -16.87 -0.52 26.87
C GLY A 83 -16.06 -1.81 26.78
N LYS A 84 -15.71 -2.29 25.57
CA LYS A 84 -14.87 -3.47 25.39
C LYS A 84 -13.40 -3.06 25.46
N PRO A 85 -12.60 -3.57 26.42
CA PRO A 85 -11.20 -3.18 26.52
C PRO A 85 -10.43 -3.72 25.31
N LEU A 86 -9.95 -2.82 24.45
CA LEU A 86 -9.04 -3.14 23.35
C LEU A 86 -7.60 -3.23 23.83
N ILE A 87 -7.31 -3.99 24.88
CA ILE A 87 -5.93 -4.37 25.18
C ILE A 87 -5.87 -5.72 25.89
N THR A 88 -5.56 -6.79 25.16
CA THR A 88 -4.84 -7.93 25.74
C THR A 88 -3.40 -7.79 25.28
N ILE A 89 -2.58 -7.14 26.12
CA ILE A 89 -1.12 -7.26 26.01
C ILE A 89 -0.81 -8.67 26.50
N GLN A 90 -0.22 -9.48 25.63
CA GLN A 90 0.38 -10.76 26.00
C GLN A 90 1.83 -10.52 26.44
#